data_AF-A0A932N1P0-F1
#
_entry.id   AF-A0A932N1P0-F1
#
_cell.length_a   1.000
_cell.length_b   1.000
_cell.length_c   1.000
_cell.angle_alpha   90.00
_cell.angle_beta   90.00
_cell.angle_gamma   90.00
#
_symmetry.space_group_name_H-M   'P 1'
#
loop_
_entity.id
_entity.type
_entity.pdbx_description
1 polymer ?
#
loop_
_entity_poly.entity_id
_entity_poly.type
_entity_poly.pdbx_seq_one_letter_code
_entity_poly.pdbx_strand_id
1 'polypeptide(L)'
;MPMQDRLSTDFALMRDIASATDSRSAEIRSLLATFIGRVGAVPATVWSGAAAVRFREVVDRWNAESERLCHALDAIADTVRANERILAEAASAHDQRISSVGADVRGL
;
A
#
# COMPACT_ATOMS: atom_id res chain seq x y z
N MET A 1 18.27 21.33 -20.57
CA MET A 1 17.41 21.15 -19.38
C MET A 1 17.31 19.66 -19.05
N PRO A 2 18.17 19.08 -18.18
CA PRO A 2 18.11 17.65 -17.85
C PRO A 2 17.61 17.32 -16.43
N MET A 3 17.55 18.27 -15.50
CA MET A 3 17.16 18.01 -14.10
C MET A 3 15.64 17.86 -13.91
N GLN A 4 14.85 18.72 -14.58
CA GLN A 4 13.38 18.71 -14.51
C GLN A 4 12.80 17.40 -15.06
N ASP A 5 13.39 16.90 -16.15
CA ASP A 5 12.95 15.66 -16.80
C ASP A 5 13.21 14.43 -15.92
N ARG A 6 14.30 14.45 -15.15
CA ARG A 6 14.67 13.40 -14.21
C ARG A 6 13.73 13.34 -13.00
N LEU A 7 13.34 14.49 -12.45
CA LEU A 7 12.40 14.57 -11.34
C LEU A 7 10.99 14.11 -11.75
N SER A 8 10.52 14.55 -12.92
CA SER A 8 9.23 14.11 -13.49
C SER A 8 9.17 12.58 -13.67
N THR A 9 10.27 12.00 -14.16
CA THR A 9 10.42 10.55 -14.32
C THR A 9 10.40 9.81 -12.97
N ASP A 10 11.07 10.35 -11.96
CA ASP A 10 11.12 9.75 -10.61
C ASP A 10 9.73 9.75 -9.95
N PHE A 11 8.96 10.84 -10.09
CA PHE A 11 7.58 10.90 -9.59
C PHE A 11 6.64 9.92 -10.30
N ALA A 12 6.78 9.76 -11.63
CA ALA A 12 5.99 8.78 -12.37
C ALA A 12 6.26 7.35 -11.86
N LEU A 13 7.54 7.02 -11.65
CA LEU A 13 7.96 5.74 -11.11
C LEU A 13 7.44 5.52 -9.68
N MET A 14 7.46 6.54 -8.82
CA MET A 14 6.92 6.43 -7.46
C MET A 14 5.41 6.18 -7.44
N ARG A 15 4.66 6.83 -8.34
CA ARG A 15 3.21 6.60 -8.49
C ARG A 15 2.90 5.21 -9.03
N ASP A 16 3.69 4.71 -9.96
CA ASP A 16 3.53 3.35 -10.49
C ASP A 16 3.80 2.30 -9.41
N ILE A 17 4.84 2.50 -8.59
CA ILE A 17 5.14 1.64 -7.43
C ILE A 17 4.00 1.68 -6.40
N ALA A 18 3.41 2.86 -6.16
CA ALA A 18 2.26 3.00 -5.26
C ALA A 18 1.07 2.18 -5.74
N SER A 19 0.69 2.34 -7.00
CA SER A 19 -0.43 1.61 -7.63
C SER A 19 -0.20 0.10 -7.63
N ALA A 20 1.02 -0.35 -7.93
CA ALA A 20 1.39 -1.76 -7.88
C ALA A 20 1.32 -2.34 -6.45
N THR A 21 1.67 -1.53 -5.44
CA THR A 21 1.59 -1.92 -4.02
C THR A 21 0.14 -2.06 -3.56
N ASP A 22 -0.72 -1.10 -3.92
CA ASP A 22 -2.15 -1.13 -3.61
C ASP A 22 -2.83 -2.34 -4.27
N SER A 23 -2.51 -2.62 -5.53
CA SER A 23 -3.06 -3.78 -6.26
C SER A 23 -2.67 -5.12 -5.60
N ARG A 24 -1.39 -5.28 -5.23
CA ARG A 24 -0.90 -6.50 -4.54
C ARG A 24 -1.50 -6.64 -3.15
N SER A 25 -1.71 -5.54 -2.43
CA SER A 25 -2.38 -5.56 -1.13
C SER A 25 -3.83 -6.06 -1.25
N ALA A 26 -4.58 -5.54 -2.23
CA ALA A 26 -5.95 -5.95 -2.49
C ALA A 26 -6.06 -7.45 -2.87
N GLU A 27 -5.12 -7.95 -3.68
CA GLU A 27 -5.04 -9.36 -4.05
C GLU A 27 -4.82 -10.27 -2.82
N ILE A 28 -3.85 -9.92 -1.97
CA ILE A 28 -3.57 -10.66 -0.74
C ILE A 28 -4.80 -10.70 0.17
N ARG A 29 -5.50 -9.57 0.32
CA ARG A 29 -6.75 -9.50 1.11
C ARG A 29 -7.83 -10.42 0.56
N SER A 30 -8.01 -10.43 -0.76
CA SER A 30 -8.99 -11.28 -1.44
C SER A 30 -8.69 -12.77 -1.20
N LEU A 31 -7.42 -13.17 -1.34
CA LEU A 31 -6.99 -14.55 -1.10
C LEU A 31 -7.22 -14.98 0.36
N LEU A 32 -6.87 -14.11 1.32
CA LEU A 32 -7.07 -14.37 2.74
C LEU A 32 -8.54 -14.50 3.10
N ALA A 33 -9.39 -13.57 2.64
CA ALA A 33 -10.83 -13.62 2.88
C ALA A 33 -11.46 -14.89 2.30
N THR A 34 -11.06 -15.27 1.08
CA THR A 34 -11.52 -16.51 0.43
C THR A 34 -11.12 -17.75 1.22
N PHE A 35 -9.88 -17.80 1.70
CA PHE A 35 -9.38 -18.91 2.49
C PHE A 35 -10.13 -19.02 3.83
N ILE A 36 -10.30 -17.92 4.55
CA ILE A 36 -11.06 -17.88 5.82
C ILE A 36 -12.50 -18.34 5.59
N GLY A 37 -13.17 -17.85 4.55
CA GLY A 37 -14.53 -18.26 4.22
C GLY A 37 -14.65 -19.76 3.95
N ARG A 38 -13.69 -20.34 3.21
CA ARG A 38 -13.63 -21.79 2.96
C ARG A 38 -13.41 -22.59 4.23
N VAL A 39 -12.52 -22.12 5.10
CA VAL A 39 -12.18 -22.80 6.35
C VAL A 39 -13.32 -22.71 7.36
N GLY A 40 -13.98 -21.56 7.48
CA GLY A 40 -15.14 -21.35 8.36
C GLY A 40 -16.40 -22.09 7.90
N ALA A 41 -16.52 -22.39 6.59
CA ALA A 41 -17.64 -23.13 6.03
C ALA A 41 -17.57 -24.65 6.27
N VAL A 42 -16.47 -25.18 6.85
CA VAL A 42 -16.38 -26.61 7.10
C VAL A 42 -17.31 -27.01 8.25
N PRO A 43 -18.21 -28.00 8.06
CA PRO A 43 -19.20 -28.37 9.07
C PRO A 43 -18.57 -28.89 10.36
N ALA A 44 -19.15 -28.53 11.50
CA ALA A 44 -18.74 -29.03 12.82
C ALA A 44 -18.81 -30.57 12.93
N THR A 45 -19.63 -31.22 12.10
CA THR A 45 -19.72 -32.68 11.99
C THR A 45 -18.46 -33.33 11.41
N VAL A 46 -17.67 -32.58 10.62
CA VAL A 46 -16.36 -33.02 10.10
C VAL A 46 -15.25 -32.76 11.13
N TRP A 47 -15.46 -31.77 12.02
CA TRP A 47 -14.51 -31.37 13.06
C TRP A 47 -14.92 -31.94 14.41
N SER A 48 -14.64 -33.22 14.66
CA SER A 48 -14.89 -33.84 15.98
C SER A 48 -13.60 -34.10 16.76
N GLY A 49 -13.70 -34.09 18.10
CA GLY A 49 -12.63 -34.48 19.01
C GLY A 49 -11.48 -33.46 19.15
N ALA A 50 -10.32 -33.93 19.62
CA ALA A 50 -9.15 -33.09 19.90
C ALA A 50 -8.59 -32.38 18.66
N ALA A 51 -8.83 -32.91 17.46
CA ALA A 51 -8.45 -32.29 16.19
C ALA A 51 -9.22 -30.98 15.95
N ALA A 52 -10.48 -30.89 16.37
CA ALA A 52 -11.31 -29.71 16.21
C ALA A 52 -10.80 -28.52 17.04
N VAL A 53 -10.31 -28.78 18.25
CA VAL A 53 -9.76 -27.75 19.15
C VAL A 53 -8.45 -27.19 18.60
N ARG A 54 -7.52 -28.07 18.21
CA ARG A 54 -6.24 -27.65 17.60
C ARG A 54 -6.46 -26.89 16.29
N PHE A 55 -7.42 -27.32 15.49
CA PHE A 55 -7.76 -26.62 14.26
C PHE A 55 -8.35 -25.23 14.55
N ARG A 56 -9.25 -25.09 15.54
CA ARG A 56 -9.76 -23.78 16.00
C ARG A 56 -8.62 -22.85 16.41
N GLU A 57 -7.68 -23.33 17.23
CA GLU A 57 -6.52 -22.54 17.66
C GLU A 57 -5.67 -22.07 16.47
N VAL A 58 -5.45 -22.93 15.48
CA VAL A 58 -4.71 -22.58 14.25
C VAL A 58 -5.48 -21.56 13.42
N VAL A 59 -6.80 -21.70 13.29
CA VAL A 59 -7.67 -20.77 12.56
C VAL A 59 -7.71 -19.41 13.24
N ASP A 60 -7.87 -19.36 14.55
CA ASP A 60 -7.92 -18.12 15.32
C ASP A 60 -6.58 -17.38 15.23
N ARG A 61 -5.46 -18.12 15.38
CA ARG A 61 -4.12 -17.56 15.17
C ARG A 61 -3.94 -17.06 13.75
N TRP A 62 -4.33 -17.84 12.75
CA TRP A 62 -4.23 -17.44 11.36
C TRP A 62 -5.05 -16.19 11.06
N ASN A 63 -6.26 -16.06 11.61
CA ASN A 63 -7.08 -14.88 11.47
C ASN A 63 -6.38 -13.65 12.07
N ALA A 64 -5.82 -13.78 13.28
CA ALA A 64 -5.06 -12.71 13.91
C ALA A 64 -3.81 -12.30 13.10
N GLU A 65 -3.06 -13.26 12.54
CA GLU A 65 -1.91 -12.93 11.68
C GLU A 65 -2.36 -12.28 10.35
N SER A 66 -3.52 -12.69 9.82
CA SER A 66 -4.10 -12.10 8.61
C SER A 66 -4.52 -10.65 8.85
N GLU A 67 -5.16 -10.36 9.99
CA GLU A 67 -5.51 -8.99 10.40
C GLU A 67 -4.26 -8.11 10.55
N ARG A 68 -3.20 -8.63 11.20
CA ARG A 68 -1.92 -7.92 11.31
C ARG A 68 -1.29 -7.63 9.95
N LEU A 69 -1.31 -8.60 9.04
CA LEU A 69 -0.80 -8.40 7.68
C LEU A 69 -1.61 -7.33 6.94
N CYS A 70 -2.94 -7.37 7.04
CA CYS A 70 -3.82 -6.36 6.45
C CYS A 70 -3.50 -4.96 6.98
N HIS A 71 -3.35 -4.80 8.30
CA HIS A 71 -2.98 -3.53 8.92
C HIS A 71 -1.59 -3.04 8.50
N ALA A 72 -0.60 -3.93 8.43
CA ALA A 72 0.73 -3.57 7.95
C ALA A 72 0.69 -3.09 6.50
N LEU A 73 -0.11 -3.73 5.64
CA LEU A 73 -0.30 -3.32 4.26
C LEU A 73 -1.04 -1.98 4.13
N ASP A 74 -2.04 -1.70 4.98
CA ASP A 74 -2.70 -0.38 5.02
C ASP A 74 -1.71 0.71 5.44
N ALA A 75 -0.89 0.46 6.47
CA ALA A 75 0.13 1.40 6.91
C ALA A 75 1.18 1.70 5.82
N ILE A 76 1.57 0.69 5.03
CA ILE A 76 2.46 0.86 3.87
C ILE A 76 1.77 1.73 2.82
N ALA A 77 0.53 1.43 2.46
CA ALA A 77 -0.23 2.21 1.47
C ALA A 77 -0.37 3.68 1.91
N ASP A 78 -0.70 3.92 3.17
CA ASP A 78 -0.81 5.28 3.72
C ASP A 78 0.53 6.02 3.71
N THR A 79 1.63 5.33 4.03
CA THR A 79 2.99 5.90 3.93
C THR A 79 3.31 6.30 2.49
N VAL A 80 2.95 5.47 1.52
CA VAL A 80 3.20 5.76 0.11
C VAL A 80 2.37 6.95 -0.37
N ARG A 81 1.09 7.05 -0.01
CA ARG A 81 0.23 8.21 -0.32
C ARG A 81 0.75 9.49 0.33
N ALA A 82 1.21 9.40 1.58
CA ALA A 82 1.81 10.54 2.27
C ALA A 82 3.08 11.02 1.56
N ASN A 83 3.93 10.08 1.12
CA ASN A 83 5.12 10.40 0.34
C ASN A 83 4.76 11.07 -0.98
N GLU A 84 3.78 10.54 -1.73
CA GLU A 84 3.28 11.15 -2.97
C GLU A 84 2.87 12.62 -2.75
N ARG A 85 2.08 12.90 -1.71
CA ARG A 85 1.63 14.27 -1.39
C ARG A 85 2.80 15.20 -1.09
N ILE A 86 3.73 14.77 -0.23
CA ILE A 86 4.92 15.56 0.13
C ILE A 86 5.76 15.89 -1.11
N LEU A 87 5.92 14.90 -1.98
CA LEU A 87 6.68 15.02 -3.21
C LEU A 87 6.02 15.98 -4.20
N ALA A 88 4.70 15.92 -4.37
CA ALA A 88 3.94 16.85 -5.19
C ALA A 88 4.04 18.30 -4.68
N GLU A 89 3.97 18.49 -3.36
CA GLU A 89 4.15 19.80 -2.72
C GLU A 89 5.56 20.37 -2.96
N ALA A 90 6.59 19.54 -2.78
CA ALA A 90 7.98 19.92 -3.01
C ALA A 90 8.24 20.31 -4.48
N ALA A 91 7.65 19.59 -5.42
CA ALA A 91 7.72 19.91 -6.85
C ALA A 91 7.08 21.27 -7.17
N SER A 92 5.86 21.51 -6.66
CA SER A 92 5.17 22.78 -6.87
C SER A 92 5.97 23.97 -6.29
N ALA A 93 6.53 23.83 -5.10
CA ALA A 93 7.39 24.85 -4.50
C ALA A 93 8.66 25.11 -5.33
N HIS A 94 9.25 24.07 -5.91
CA HIS A 94 10.42 24.20 -6.78
C HIS A 94 10.09 24.97 -8.06
N ASP A 95 8.98 24.66 -8.73
CA ASP A 95 8.54 25.32 -9.96
C ASP A 95 8.21 26.80 -9.74
N GLN A 96 7.57 27.13 -8.61
CA GLN A 96 7.33 28.52 -8.21
C GLN A 96 8.66 29.28 -8.04
N ARG A 97 9.65 28.65 -7.41
CA ARG A 97 10.96 29.25 -7.17
C ARG A 97 11.76 29.45 -8.46
N ILE A 98 11.76 28.48 -9.36
CA ILE A 98 12.37 28.63 -10.70
C ILE A 98 11.69 29.76 -11.47
N SER A 99 10.35 29.81 -11.44
CA SER A 99 9.58 30.84 -12.15
C SER A 99 9.87 32.24 -11.59
N SER A 100 9.98 32.38 -10.26
CA SER A 100 10.40 33.64 -9.60
C SER A 100 11.79 34.06 -10.05
N VAL A 101 12.78 33.16 -9.97
CA VAL A 101 14.16 33.47 -10.39
C VAL A 101 14.24 33.80 -11.89
N GLY A 102 13.48 33.09 -12.73
CA GLY A 102 13.40 33.36 -14.16
C GLY A 102 12.76 34.71 -14.49
N ALA A 103 11.80 35.16 -13.67
CA ALA A 103 11.21 36.50 -13.79
C ALA A 103 12.21 37.58 -13.37
N ASP A 104 12.95 37.36 -12.27
CA ASP A 104 13.99 38.29 -11.79
C ASP A 104 15.13 38.45 -12.80
N VAL A 105 15.58 37.36 -13.42
CA VAL A 105 16.65 37.38 -14.44
C VAL A 105 16.19 38.01 -15.76
N ARG A 106 14.90 37.91 -16.11
CA ARG A 106 14.33 38.54 -17.32
C ARG A 106 14.00 40.02 -17.12
N GLY A 107 13.93 40.48 -15.87
CA GLY A 107 13.68 41.87 -15.49
C GLY A 107 14.94 42.75 -15.44
N LEU A 108 16.13 42.20 -15.68
CA LEU A 108 17.41 42.89 -15.87
C LEU A 108 17.77 42.98 -17.35
#